data_AF-A0A7R5L381-F1
#
_entry.id   AF-A0A7R5L381-F1
#
_cell.length_a   1.000
_cell.length_b   1.000
_cell.length_c   1.000
_cell.angle_alpha   90.00
_cell.angle_beta   90.00
_cell.angle_gamma   90.00
#
_symmetry.space_group_name_H-M   'P 1'
#
loop_
_entity.id
_entity.type
_entity.pdbx_description
1 polymer ?
#
loop_
_entity_poly.entity_id
_entity_poly.type
_entity_poly.pdbx_seq_one_letter_code
_entity_poly.pdbx_strand_id
1 'polypeptide(L)'
;MEAPLQRHRARYKSPGGPPWRETYRTRCLERLRSSRAKLLERYRRAGDGARPGPAPGALLVQEVMEQEWRELRDSLPGPRGQEPLEQMPEDPDELAVLEEIQQELILQEQLVIEEYERSLRFDEECLNAMLEGLDATDRIICPVCRKNNLTVKTHMVCCQCGLYISTRMTFNPLFSGYDRREASVTPGKHCDRAQSEVLPQPRVHSDQWHGGGNQSSHELSGL
;
A
#
# COMPACT_ATOMS: atom_id res chain seq x y z
N MET A 1 14.91 -7.68 23.25
CA MET A 1 15.75 -7.43 24.45
C MET A 1 16.27 -6.01 24.36
N GLU A 2 15.67 -5.06 25.08
CA GLU A 2 16.17 -3.67 25.12
C GLU A 2 17.44 -3.56 25.98
N ALA A 3 18.43 -2.84 25.48
CA ALA A 3 19.75 -2.76 26.09
C ALA A 3 19.69 -2.09 27.49
N PRO A 4 20.46 -2.55 28.50
CA PRO A 4 20.46 -2.00 29.86
C PRO A 4 20.67 -0.47 29.92
N LEU A 5 21.39 0.09 28.94
CA LEU A 5 21.64 1.52 28.79
C LEU A 5 20.38 2.32 28.44
N GLN A 6 19.44 1.75 27.67
CA GLN A 6 18.18 2.41 27.32
C GLN A 6 17.28 2.54 28.56
N ARG A 7 17.24 1.51 29.42
CA ARG A 7 16.52 1.53 30.71
C ARG A 7 17.09 2.57 31.68
N HIS A 8 18.41 2.68 31.78
CA HIS A 8 19.05 3.69 32.63
C HIS A 8 18.79 5.12 32.10
N ARG A 9 18.85 5.32 30.79
CA ARG A 9 18.61 6.61 30.14
C ARG A 9 17.17 7.08 30.28
N ALA A 10 16.18 6.20 30.19
CA ALA A 10 14.75 6.52 30.31
C ALA A 10 14.36 7.04 31.71
N ARG A 11 15.10 6.66 32.77
CA ARG A 11 14.86 7.11 34.15
C ARG A 11 15.24 8.57 34.40
N TYR A 12 16.24 9.09 33.68
CA TYR A 12 16.76 10.45 33.87
C TYR A 12 16.53 11.38 32.68
N LYS A 13 16.22 10.83 31.50
CA LYS A 13 15.93 11.58 30.28
C LYS A 13 14.56 11.12 29.78
N SER A 14 13.53 11.93 30.01
CA SER A 14 12.20 11.70 29.42
C SER A 14 12.35 11.62 27.89
N PRO A 15 11.64 10.70 27.19
CA PRO A 15 11.80 10.47 25.75
C PRO A 15 11.63 11.72 24.85
N GLY A 16 10.99 12.79 25.35
CA GLY A 16 10.83 14.08 24.66
C GLY A 16 11.73 15.22 25.17
N GLY A 17 12.66 14.96 26.08
CA GLY A 17 13.41 16.02 26.78
C GLY A 17 12.50 17.04 27.51
N PRO A 18 13.06 18.07 28.15
CA PRO A 18 12.26 19.15 28.70
C PRO A 18 11.55 19.93 27.57
N PRO A 19 10.26 20.32 27.73
CA PRO A 19 9.49 21.04 26.71
C PRO A 19 10.17 22.31 26.17
N TRP A 20 11.01 22.95 26.98
CA TRP A 20 11.77 24.13 26.57
C TRP A 20 12.84 23.84 25.51
N ARG A 21 13.39 22.61 25.46
CA ARG A 21 14.43 22.24 24.48
C ARG A 21 13.86 22.18 23.07
N GLU A 22 12.69 21.56 22.93
CA GLU A 22 11.98 21.52 21.65
C GLU A 22 11.51 22.92 21.25
N THR A 23 10.94 23.67 22.18
CA THR A 23 10.56 25.08 21.96
C THR A 23 11.74 25.93 21.48
N TYR A 24 12.92 25.76 22.09
CA TYR A 24 14.14 26.46 21.68
C TYR A 24 14.60 26.05 20.28
N ARG A 25 14.59 24.75 19.96
CA ARG A 25 14.95 24.23 18.63
C ARG A 25 14.04 24.81 17.55
N THR A 26 12.72 24.76 17.75
CA THR A 26 11.73 25.31 16.82
C THR A 26 11.97 26.80 16.61
N ARG A 27 12.13 27.58 17.68
CA ARG A 27 12.41 29.02 17.59
C ARG A 27 13.74 29.32 16.89
N CYS A 28 14.76 28.48 17.07
CA CYS A 28 16.05 28.66 16.39
C CYS A 28 15.94 28.41 14.88
N LEU A 29 15.26 27.34 14.48
CA LEU A 29 15.03 27.03 13.08
C LEU A 29 14.17 28.10 12.40
N GLU A 30 13.14 28.61 13.09
CA GLU A 30 12.32 29.71 12.58
C GLU A 30 13.12 31.01 12.40
N ARG A 31 14.02 31.34 13.33
CA ARG A 31 14.95 32.47 13.15
C ARG A 31 15.87 32.27 11.96
N LEU A 32 16.41 31.06 11.77
CA LEU A 32 17.29 30.75 10.64
C LEU A 32 16.54 30.86 9.31
N ARG A 33 15.34 30.27 9.22
CA ARG A 33 14.45 30.37 8.04
C ARG A 33 14.13 31.82 7.72
N SER A 34 13.73 32.59 8.72
CA SER A 34 13.41 34.03 8.57
C SER A 34 14.64 34.83 8.11
N SER A 35 15.82 34.55 8.66
CA SER A 35 17.06 35.21 8.26
C SER A 35 17.43 34.87 6.80
N ARG A 36 17.34 33.60 6.42
CA ARG A 36 17.58 33.14 5.04
C ARG A 36 16.59 33.77 4.07
N ALA A 37 15.30 33.76 4.41
CA ALA A 37 14.25 34.37 3.58
C ALA A 37 14.51 35.87 3.36
N LYS A 38 14.85 36.61 4.42
CA LYS A 38 15.23 38.04 4.32
C LYS A 38 16.47 38.27 3.46
N LEU A 39 17.47 37.39 3.53
CA LEU A 39 18.66 37.48 2.69
C LEU A 39 18.31 37.27 1.22
N LEU A 40 17.59 36.20 0.90
CA LEU A 40 17.14 35.91 -0.46
C LEU A 40 16.25 37.02 -1.01
N GLU A 41 15.37 37.57 -0.19
CA GLU A 41 14.52 38.70 -0.57
C GLU A 41 15.35 39.95 -0.90
N ARG A 42 16.43 40.22 -0.17
CA ARG A 42 17.35 41.32 -0.52
C ARG A 42 18.03 41.07 -1.85
N TYR A 43 18.44 39.84 -2.15
CA TYR A 43 19.02 39.50 -3.46
C TYR A 43 18.02 39.64 -4.60
N ARG A 44 16.77 39.16 -4.41
CA ARG A 44 15.70 39.31 -5.40
C ARG A 44 15.33 40.78 -5.61
N ARG A 45 15.17 41.53 -4.53
CA ARG A 45 14.79 42.95 -4.57
C ARG A 45 15.92 43.88 -4.99
N ALA A 46 17.18 43.49 -4.80
CA ALA A 46 18.31 44.14 -5.47
C ALA A 46 18.20 43.98 -7.00
N GLY A 47 17.43 43.00 -7.46
CA GLY A 47 17.01 42.88 -8.85
C GLY A 47 15.87 43.83 -9.24
N ASP A 48 14.87 44.01 -8.37
CA ASP A 48 13.65 44.79 -8.69
C ASP A 48 13.66 46.27 -8.24
N GLY A 49 14.70 46.72 -7.52
CA GLY A 49 14.60 47.91 -6.65
C GLY A 49 15.65 48.99 -6.86
N ALA A 50 15.74 49.61 -8.04
CA ALA A 50 16.50 50.85 -8.22
C ALA A 50 15.90 51.82 -9.26
N ARG A 51 14.80 52.54 -8.91
CA ARG A 51 14.34 53.82 -9.54
C ARG A 51 14.07 53.78 -11.07
N PRO A 52 13.46 54.84 -11.67
CA PRO A 52 13.32 54.93 -13.11
C PRO A 52 14.68 55.30 -13.70
N GLY A 53 15.46 54.28 -14.04
CA GLY A 53 16.78 54.38 -14.66
C GLY A 53 17.38 52.98 -14.77
N PRO A 54 18.05 52.61 -15.88
CA PRO A 54 18.42 51.23 -16.15
C PRO A 54 19.54 50.79 -15.20
N ALA A 55 19.19 50.04 -14.16
CA ALA A 55 20.16 49.29 -13.36
C ALA A 55 20.42 47.95 -14.09
N PRO A 56 21.67 47.63 -14.49
CA PRO A 56 21.93 46.57 -15.46
C PRO A 56 21.69 45.14 -14.92
N GLY A 57 21.89 44.87 -13.63
CA GLY A 57 22.15 43.50 -13.16
C GLY A 57 20.98 42.50 -13.19
N ALA A 58 19.74 42.95 -13.00
CA ALA A 58 18.57 42.05 -12.91
C ALA A 58 17.97 41.74 -14.28
N LEU A 59 17.90 42.78 -15.11
CA LEU A 59 17.52 42.68 -16.51
C LEU A 59 18.56 41.84 -17.26
N LEU A 60 19.86 41.98 -16.94
CA LEU A 60 20.92 41.20 -17.58
C LEU A 60 20.74 39.68 -17.43
N VAL A 61 20.33 39.13 -16.29
CA VAL A 61 20.22 37.65 -16.17
C VAL A 61 19.05 37.12 -16.99
N GLN A 62 17.89 37.77 -16.91
CA GLN A 62 16.72 37.33 -17.69
C GLN A 62 16.92 37.60 -19.18
N GLU A 63 17.51 38.74 -19.55
CA GLU A 63 17.81 39.12 -20.93
C GLU A 63 18.89 38.22 -21.52
N VAL A 64 19.96 37.91 -20.79
CA VAL A 64 20.98 36.93 -21.20
C VAL A 64 20.36 35.54 -21.28
N MET A 65 19.54 35.12 -20.33
CA MET A 65 18.85 33.83 -20.44
C MET A 65 17.95 33.74 -21.67
N GLU A 66 17.16 34.78 -21.94
CA GLU A 66 16.30 34.81 -23.13
C GLU A 66 17.11 34.94 -24.42
N GLN A 67 18.24 35.64 -24.39
CA GLN A 67 19.15 35.78 -25.52
C GLN A 67 19.84 34.44 -25.82
N GLU A 68 20.46 33.81 -24.84
CA GLU A 68 21.07 32.48 -24.96
C GLU A 68 20.02 31.43 -25.34
N TRP A 69 18.78 31.54 -24.83
CA TRP A 69 17.67 30.67 -25.23
C TRP A 69 17.23 30.89 -26.68
N ARG A 70 17.23 32.15 -27.15
CA ARG A 70 16.97 32.50 -28.56
C ARG A 70 18.10 31.97 -29.45
N GLU A 71 19.35 32.18 -29.07
CA GLU A 71 20.53 31.71 -29.79
C GLU A 71 20.57 30.17 -29.85
N LEU A 72 20.22 29.47 -28.77
CA LEU A 72 20.07 28.01 -28.76
C LEU A 72 18.96 27.55 -29.72
N ARG A 73 17.80 28.20 -29.69
CA ARG A 73 16.68 27.88 -30.59
C ARG A 73 16.99 28.17 -32.05
N ASP A 74 17.76 29.22 -32.32
CA ASP A 74 18.10 29.67 -33.67
C ASP A 74 19.34 28.93 -34.23
N SER A 75 20.20 28.38 -33.35
CA SER A 75 21.34 27.51 -33.71
C SER A 75 20.95 26.03 -33.86
N LEU A 76 19.83 25.62 -33.24
CA LEU A 76 19.12 24.42 -33.66
C LEU A 76 18.60 24.66 -35.09
N PRO A 77 18.81 23.75 -36.05
CA PRO A 77 18.21 23.84 -37.37
C PRO A 77 16.69 23.97 -37.22
N GLY A 78 16.15 25.17 -37.38
CA GLY A 78 14.73 25.42 -37.16
C GLY A 78 13.90 24.91 -38.35
N PRO A 79 12.76 24.23 -38.10
CA PRO A 79 11.81 23.97 -39.16
C PRO A 79 11.04 25.27 -39.41
N ARG A 80 11.24 25.90 -40.57
CA ARG A 80 10.24 26.81 -41.10
C ARG A 80 9.03 25.98 -41.52
N GLY A 81 8.12 25.78 -40.57
CA GLY A 81 6.78 25.25 -40.82
C GLY A 81 6.68 23.75 -40.65
N GLN A 82 5.85 23.34 -39.68
CA GLN A 82 5.22 22.03 -39.57
C GLN A 82 6.16 20.83 -39.70
N GLU A 83 6.81 20.42 -38.61
CA GLU A 83 6.99 18.98 -38.29
C GLU A 83 7.20 18.85 -36.77
N PRO A 84 6.21 18.36 -36.01
CA PRO A 84 6.38 18.05 -34.60
C PRO A 84 6.90 16.61 -34.43
N LEU A 85 8.16 16.29 -34.80
CA LEU A 85 8.81 15.04 -34.35
C LEU A 85 10.33 14.83 -34.67
N GLU A 86 11.07 15.80 -35.21
CA GLU A 86 12.43 15.54 -35.73
C GLU A 86 13.58 15.74 -34.71
N GLN A 87 13.50 15.04 -33.58
CA GLN A 87 14.70 14.58 -32.86
C GLN A 87 14.71 13.05 -32.81
N MET A 88 14.13 12.42 -33.84
CA MET A 88 14.29 10.98 -34.02
C MET A 88 15.73 10.75 -34.49
N PRO A 89 16.51 9.91 -33.81
CA PRO A 89 17.79 9.45 -34.34
C PRO A 89 17.56 8.90 -35.74
N GLU A 90 18.23 9.47 -36.73
CA GLU A 90 18.26 8.91 -38.09
C GLU A 90 19.40 7.90 -38.25
N ASP A 91 20.37 7.95 -37.34
CA ASP A 91 21.51 7.06 -37.34
C ASP A 91 21.07 5.63 -36.98
N PRO A 92 21.36 4.63 -37.85
CA PRO A 92 20.97 3.26 -37.62
C PRO A 92 21.51 2.66 -36.32
N ASP A 93 22.69 3.09 -35.87
CA ASP A 93 23.29 2.59 -34.64
C ASP A 93 22.59 3.18 -33.41
N GLU A 94 22.25 4.48 -33.42
CA GLU A 94 21.43 5.11 -32.38
C GLU A 94 20.02 4.50 -32.28
N LEU A 95 19.39 4.20 -33.42
CA LEU A 95 18.09 3.53 -33.48
C LEU A 95 18.14 2.11 -32.90
N ALA A 96 19.21 1.35 -33.20
CA ALA A 96 19.39 0.00 -32.66
C ALA A 96 19.53 0.01 -31.13
N VAL A 97 20.25 0.99 -30.57
CA VAL A 97 20.37 1.17 -29.11
C VAL A 97 19.01 1.48 -28.48
N LEU A 98 18.19 2.32 -29.12
CA LEU A 98 16.85 2.61 -28.62
C LEU A 98 15.93 1.38 -28.68
N GLU A 99 16.03 0.56 -29.72
CA GLU A 99 15.28 -0.70 -29.83
C GLU A 99 15.71 -1.69 -28.73
N GLU A 100 17.01 -1.84 -28.48
CA GLU A 100 17.53 -2.64 -27.37
C GLU A 100 16.99 -2.17 -26.01
N ILE A 101 17.02 -0.85 -25.75
CA ILE A 101 16.49 -0.28 -24.52
C ILE A 101 14.98 -0.54 -24.38
N GLN A 102 14.21 -0.37 -25.47
CA GLN A 102 12.78 -0.67 -25.46
C GLN A 102 12.52 -2.15 -25.17
N GLN A 103 13.30 -3.05 -25.77
CA GLN A 103 13.17 -4.49 -25.55
C GLN A 103 13.45 -4.84 -24.08
N GLU A 104 14.52 -4.29 -23.50
CA GLU A 104 14.88 -4.49 -22.10
C GLU A 104 13.79 -3.96 -21.16
N LEU A 105 13.23 -2.78 -21.44
CA LEU A 105 12.14 -2.22 -20.63
C LEU A 105 10.89 -3.10 -20.64
N ILE A 106 10.51 -3.65 -21.79
CA ILE A 106 9.39 -4.58 -21.91
C ILE A 106 9.65 -5.86 -21.10
N LEU A 107 10.87 -6.41 -21.19
CA LEU A 107 11.25 -7.61 -20.43
C LEU A 107 11.22 -7.35 -18.92
N GLN A 108 11.76 -6.22 -18.47
CA GLN A 108 11.72 -5.84 -17.06
C GLN A 108 10.29 -5.65 -16.55
N GLU A 109 9.41 -5.01 -17.34
CA GLU A 109 8.00 -4.85 -16.98
C GLU A 109 7.32 -6.22 -16.82
N GLN A 110 7.54 -7.15 -17.74
CA GLN A 110 6.99 -8.50 -17.66
C GLN A 110 7.49 -9.24 -16.41
N LEU A 111 8.78 -9.17 -16.11
CA LEU A 111 9.37 -9.79 -14.92
C LEU A 111 8.78 -9.24 -13.62
N VAL A 112 8.58 -7.92 -13.55
CA VAL A 112 7.96 -7.27 -12.38
C VAL A 112 6.51 -7.75 -12.20
N ILE A 113 5.74 -7.85 -13.29
CA ILE A 113 4.37 -8.37 -13.24
C ILE A 113 4.37 -9.82 -12.77
N GLU A 114 5.22 -10.68 -13.34
CA GLU A 114 5.31 -12.09 -12.96
C GLU A 114 5.72 -12.30 -11.49
N GLU A 115 6.66 -11.50 -10.99
CA GLU A 115 7.04 -11.51 -9.57
C GLU A 115 5.88 -11.12 -8.67
N TYR A 116 5.14 -10.08 -9.04
CA TYR A 116 3.98 -9.62 -8.31
C TYR A 116 2.87 -10.69 -8.29
N GLU A 117 2.56 -11.30 -9.44
CA GLU A 117 1.56 -12.37 -9.53
C GLU A 117 1.98 -13.62 -8.76
N ARG A 118 3.28 -13.95 -8.73
CA ARG A 118 3.80 -15.04 -7.90
C ARG A 118 3.64 -14.75 -6.41
N SER A 119 3.89 -13.51 -6.00
CA SER A 119 3.71 -13.06 -4.61
C SER A 119 2.24 -13.09 -4.20
N LEU A 120 1.34 -12.62 -5.08
CA LEU A 120 -0.11 -12.67 -4.86
C LEU A 120 -0.60 -14.11 -4.70
N ARG A 121 -0.15 -15.03 -5.56
CA ARG A 121 -0.50 -16.45 -5.43
C ARG A 121 -0.04 -17.04 -4.11
N PHE A 122 1.18 -16.71 -3.67
CA PHE A 122 1.68 -17.15 -2.36
C PHE A 122 0.83 -16.59 -1.21
N ASP A 123 0.47 -15.31 -1.26
CA ASP A 123 -0.37 -14.69 -0.22
C ASP A 123 -1.77 -15.32 -0.20
N GLU A 124 -2.35 -15.59 -1.37
CA GLU A 124 -3.63 -16.29 -1.51
C GLU A 124 -3.56 -17.72 -0.95
N GLU A 125 -2.53 -18.49 -1.32
CA GLU A 125 -2.30 -19.84 -0.79
C GLU A 125 -2.14 -19.84 0.74
N CYS A 126 -1.41 -18.86 1.28
CA CYS A 126 -1.23 -18.69 2.72
C CYS A 126 -2.57 -18.39 3.42
N LEU A 127 -3.37 -17.49 2.86
CA LEU A 127 -4.70 -17.17 3.38
C LEU A 127 -5.63 -18.39 3.30
N ASN A 128 -5.61 -19.11 2.18
CA ASN A 128 -6.42 -20.31 1.98
C ASN A 128 -6.05 -21.40 3.00
N ALA A 129 -4.76 -21.65 3.23
CA ALA A 129 -4.32 -22.60 4.26
C ALA A 129 -4.77 -22.19 5.67
N MET A 130 -4.76 -20.89 5.99
CA MET A 130 -5.30 -20.39 7.26
C MET A 130 -6.81 -20.60 7.38
N LEU A 131 -7.56 -20.38 6.29
CA LEU A 131 -9.00 -20.62 6.23
C LEU A 131 -9.34 -22.10 6.34
N GLU A 132 -8.61 -22.99 5.65
CA GLU A 132 -8.74 -24.44 5.78
C GLU A 132 -8.57 -24.91 7.23
N GLY A 133 -7.61 -24.33 7.96
CA GLY A 133 -7.44 -24.60 9.39
C GLY A 133 -8.65 -24.20 10.24
N LEU A 134 -9.39 -23.16 9.85
CA LEU A 134 -10.62 -22.74 10.51
C LEU A 134 -11.81 -23.62 10.11
N ASP A 135 -11.97 -23.93 8.82
CA ASP A 135 -13.04 -24.80 8.30
C ASP A 135 -12.93 -26.22 8.84
N ALA A 136 -11.72 -26.76 8.96
CA ALA A 136 -11.49 -28.10 9.53
C ALA A 136 -11.95 -28.23 11.00
N THR A 137 -12.07 -27.12 11.72
CA THR A 137 -12.50 -27.14 13.13
C THR A 137 -13.97 -26.77 13.33
N ASP A 138 -14.67 -26.23 12.30
CA ASP A 138 -16.08 -25.79 12.32
C ASP A 138 -16.46 -24.92 13.55
N ARG A 139 -15.46 -24.35 14.22
CA ARG A 139 -15.57 -23.78 15.58
C ARG A 139 -14.84 -22.46 15.65
N ILE A 140 -15.60 -21.38 15.44
CA ILE A 140 -15.09 -20.02 15.54
C ILE A 140 -15.00 -19.63 17.02
N ILE A 141 -13.81 -19.30 17.52
CA ILE A 141 -13.61 -18.83 18.89
C ILE A 141 -14.24 -17.44 19.06
N CYS A 142 -15.00 -17.25 20.13
CA CYS A 142 -15.65 -15.98 20.44
C CYS A 142 -14.62 -14.85 20.67
N PRO A 143 -14.68 -13.72 19.93
CA PRO A 143 -13.72 -12.63 20.07
C PRO A 143 -13.82 -11.89 21.42
N VAL A 144 -14.97 -11.99 22.10
CA VAL A 144 -15.21 -11.32 23.40
C VAL A 144 -14.57 -12.09 24.55
N CYS A 145 -14.83 -13.40 24.66
CA CYS A 145 -14.36 -14.19 25.80
C CYS A 145 -13.11 -15.02 25.53
N ARG A 146 -12.75 -15.24 24.25
CA ARG A 146 -11.61 -16.06 23.79
C ARG A 146 -11.54 -17.47 24.38
N LYS A 147 -12.66 -17.98 24.92
CA LYS A 147 -12.75 -19.25 25.64
C LYS A 147 -13.76 -20.21 25.01
N ASN A 148 -14.91 -19.68 24.59
CA ASN A 148 -16.01 -20.47 24.06
C ASN A 148 -16.15 -20.25 22.55
N ASN A 149 -16.64 -21.26 21.84
CA ASN A 149 -16.95 -21.15 20.42
C ASN A 149 -18.30 -20.45 20.20
N LEU A 150 -18.42 -19.73 19.09
CA LEU A 150 -19.68 -19.18 18.61
C LEU A 150 -20.59 -20.31 18.17
N THR A 151 -21.89 -20.15 18.42
CA THR A 151 -22.94 -21.07 18.01
C THR A 151 -23.89 -20.34 17.09
N VAL A 152 -24.09 -20.87 15.88
CA VAL A 152 -25.03 -20.34 14.91
C VAL A 152 -26.39 -20.99 15.12
N LYS A 153 -27.41 -20.16 15.31
CA LYS A 153 -28.83 -20.49 15.27
C LYS A 153 -29.45 -19.78 14.07
N THR A 154 -30.63 -20.21 13.63
CA THR A 154 -31.27 -19.84 12.33
C THR A 154 -31.14 -18.36 11.92
N HIS A 155 -31.26 -17.41 12.85
CA HIS A 155 -31.12 -15.97 12.56
C HIS A 155 -30.17 -15.22 13.50
N MET A 156 -29.22 -15.94 14.12
CA MET A 156 -28.53 -15.44 15.29
C MET A 156 -27.27 -16.23 15.62
N VAL A 157 -26.16 -15.53 15.84
CA VAL A 157 -24.90 -16.09 16.35
C VAL A 157 -24.77 -15.74 17.83
N CYS A 158 -24.49 -16.72 18.68
CA CYS A 158 -24.41 -16.52 20.13
C CYS A 158 -23.21 -17.21 20.78
N CYS A 159 -22.80 -16.74 21.96
CA CYS A 159 -21.76 -17.34 22.77
C CYS A 159 -22.21 -17.46 24.23
N GLN A 160 -21.73 -18.48 24.94
CA GLN A 160 -22.01 -18.70 26.37
C GLN A 160 -21.51 -17.56 27.28
N CYS A 161 -20.67 -16.65 26.79
CA CYS A 161 -20.26 -15.45 27.52
C CYS A 161 -21.26 -14.29 27.45
N GLY A 162 -22.39 -14.45 26.74
CA GLY A 162 -23.41 -13.41 26.56
C GLY A 162 -23.29 -12.59 25.28
N LEU A 163 -22.42 -12.97 24.34
CA LEU A 163 -22.41 -12.34 23.01
C LEU A 163 -23.61 -12.83 22.20
N TYR A 164 -24.32 -11.89 21.57
CA TYR A 164 -25.46 -12.14 20.70
C TYR A 164 -25.39 -11.23 19.47
N ILE A 165 -25.45 -11.82 18.27
CA ILE A 165 -25.41 -11.11 16.99
C ILE A 165 -26.60 -11.59 16.17
N SER A 166 -27.48 -10.70 15.74
CA SER A 166 -28.56 -11.07 14.81
C SER A 166 -28.03 -11.09 13.37
N THR A 167 -28.34 -12.13 12.61
CA THR A 167 -27.96 -12.23 11.19
C THR A 167 -28.98 -11.58 10.25
N ARG A 168 -30.04 -10.96 10.80
CA ARG A 168 -30.96 -10.14 10.02
C ARG A 168 -30.27 -8.81 9.66
N MET A 169 -29.66 -8.78 8.49
CA MET A 169 -29.18 -7.55 7.88
C MET A 169 -30.39 -6.73 7.41
N THR A 170 -30.78 -5.70 8.16
CA THR A 170 -31.56 -4.60 7.56
C THR A 170 -30.56 -3.73 6.81
N PHE A 171 -30.53 -3.85 5.48
CA PHE A 171 -29.75 -2.97 4.62
C PHE A 171 -30.36 -1.56 4.72
N ASN A 172 -29.84 -0.74 5.64
CA ASN A 172 -30.17 0.68 5.69
C ASN A 172 -29.09 1.43 4.90
N PRO A 173 -29.39 2.04 3.74
CA PRO A 173 -28.41 2.65 2.85
C PRO A 173 -27.84 3.99 3.37
N LEU A 174 -27.88 4.25 4.68
CA LEU A 174 -27.59 5.56 5.27
C LEU A 174 -26.69 5.50 6.50
N PHE A 175 -25.60 4.73 6.55
CA PHE A 175 -24.59 4.92 7.60
C PHE A 175 -23.15 4.70 7.10
N SER A 176 -22.63 5.67 6.37
CA SER A 176 -21.22 6.08 6.51
C SER A 176 -21.14 6.94 7.77
N GLY A 177 -20.71 6.35 8.88
CA GLY A 177 -20.50 7.09 10.12
C GLY A 177 -20.31 6.14 11.27
N TYR A 178 -19.09 6.13 11.82
CA TYR A 178 -18.75 5.57 13.12
C TYR A 178 -19.84 5.93 14.13
N ASP A 179 -20.66 4.96 14.53
CA ASP A 179 -21.62 5.12 15.61
C ASP A 179 -21.38 4.00 16.62
N ARG A 180 -20.82 4.42 17.75
CA ARG A 180 -20.50 3.60 18.93
C ARG A 180 -21.81 3.18 19.59
N ARG A 181 -22.54 2.27 18.98
CA ARG A 181 -23.70 1.65 19.61
C ARG A 181 -23.21 0.55 20.52
N GLU A 182 -23.38 0.81 21.81
CA GLU A 182 -23.19 -0.12 22.90
C GLU A 182 -23.75 -1.48 22.50
N ALA A 183 -22.88 -2.47 22.39
CA ALA A 183 -23.30 -3.86 22.51
C ALA A 183 -23.89 -3.98 23.93
N SER A 184 -25.20 -3.91 24.04
CA SER A 184 -25.89 -4.17 25.30
C SER A 184 -25.67 -5.64 25.64
N VAL A 185 -24.59 -5.90 26.37
CA VAL A 185 -24.35 -7.17 27.07
C VAL A 185 -25.41 -7.22 28.17
N THR A 186 -26.58 -7.74 27.83
CA THR A 186 -27.55 -8.12 28.84
C THR A 186 -27.03 -9.38 29.54
N PRO A 187 -26.93 -9.42 30.88
CA PRO A 187 -26.60 -10.64 31.60
C PRO A 187 -27.83 -11.57 31.54
N GLY A 188 -27.91 -12.34 30.45
CA GLY A 188 -28.94 -13.35 30.24
C GLY A 188 -28.65 -14.60 31.07
N LYS A 189 -29.52 -14.86 32.04
CA LYS A 189 -29.53 -16.03 32.91
C LYS A 189 -29.61 -17.33 32.08
N HIS A 190 -28.88 -18.35 32.54
CA HIS A 190 -28.99 -19.79 32.26
C HIS A 190 -29.64 -20.22 30.91
N CYS A 191 -28.86 -20.82 30.02
CA CYS A 191 -29.42 -21.79 29.08
C CYS A 191 -29.75 -23.07 29.87
N ASP A 192 -31.03 -23.36 30.02
CA ASP A 192 -31.52 -24.64 30.48
C ASP A 192 -31.03 -25.77 29.57
N ARG A 193 -30.62 -26.83 30.23
CA ARG A 193 -30.19 -28.10 29.66
C ARG A 193 -31.43 -28.88 29.22
N ALA A 194 -31.63 -29.07 27.92
CA ALA A 194 -32.47 -30.13 27.34
C ALA A 194 -31.60 -30.88 26.33
N GLN A 195 -30.96 -31.98 26.75
CA GLN A 195 -31.39 -33.37 26.51
C GLN A 195 -31.63 -33.71 25.03
N SER A 196 -30.59 -34.31 24.44
CA SER A 196 -30.61 -35.54 23.63
C SER A 196 -31.74 -35.75 22.63
N GLU A 197 -31.42 -35.62 21.35
CA GLU A 197 -31.87 -36.55 20.30
C GLU A 197 -30.65 -36.96 19.47
N VAL A 198 -30.35 -38.26 19.54
CA VAL A 198 -29.44 -38.96 18.65
C VAL A 198 -30.18 -39.13 17.32
N LEU A 199 -29.76 -38.43 16.27
CA LEU A 199 -30.12 -38.79 14.90
C LEU A 199 -28.97 -39.58 14.25
N PRO A 200 -29.27 -40.65 13.50
CA PRO A 200 -28.30 -41.64 13.08
C PRO A 200 -27.40 -41.11 11.96
N GLN A 201 -26.12 -41.50 12.01
CA GLN A 201 -25.19 -41.23 10.93
C GLN A 201 -25.63 -41.92 9.63
N PRO A 202 -25.56 -41.26 8.46
CA PRO A 202 -25.66 -41.95 7.19
C PRO A 202 -24.39 -42.78 6.97
N ARG A 203 -24.58 -44.07 6.68
CA ARG A 203 -23.51 -44.97 6.24
C ARG A 203 -22.90 -44.43 4.96
N VAL A 204 -21.60 -44.13 4.99
CA VAL A 204 -20.82 -43.87 3.78
C VAL A 204 -20.61 -45.22 3.10
N HIS A 205 -21.25 -45.42 1.95
CA HIS A 205 -20.94 -46.52 1.06
C HIS A 205 -19.57 -46.23 0.44
N SER A 206 -18.61 -47.13 0.68
CA SER A 206 -17.28 -47.06 0.10
C SER A 206 -17.34 -47.58 -1.34
N ASP A 207 -17.50 -46.68 -2.30
CA ASP A 207 -17.34 -47.03 -3.71
C ASP A 207 -15.86 -46.93 -4.09
N GLN A 208 -15.21 -48.07 -3.86
CA GLN A 208 -14.20 -48.73 -4.69
C GLN A 208 -13.81 -47.98 -5.98
N TRP A 209 -12.69 -47.25 -5.92
CA TRP A 209 -11.93 -46.87 -7.12
C TRP A 209 -11.28 -48.12 -7.70
N HIS A 210 -11.91 -48.71 -8.71
CA HIS A 210 -11.25 -49.68 -9.57
C HIS A 210 -10.29 -48.97 -10.51
N GLY A 211 -9.02 -49.40 -10.44
CA GLY A 211 -7.99 -49.01 -11.39
C GLY A 211 -8.31 -49.45 -12.81
N GLY A 212 -7.99 -48.57 -13.76
CA GLY A 212 -7.87 -48.88 -15.17
C GLY A 212 -6.60 -48.21 -15.67
N GLY A 213 -5.52 -48.98 -15.70
CA GLY A 213 -4.33 -48.58 -16.44
C GLY A 213 -4.62 -48.59 -17.93
N ASN A 214 -4.03 -47.65 -18.66
CA ASN A 214 -3.68 -47.90 -20.05
C ASN A 214 -2.36 -47.22 -20.37
N GLN A 215 -1.35 -48.06 -20.55
CA GLN A 215 -0.09 -47.77 -21.21
C GLN A 215 -0.40 -47.68 -22.71
N SER A 216 0.05 -46.62 -23.38
CA SER A 216 0.29 -46.67 -24.82
C SER A 216 1.61 -45.98 -25.10
N SER A 217 2.66 -46.80 -25.11
CA SER A 217 3.92 -46.53 -25.79
C SER A 217 3.66 -46.33 -27.28
N HIS A 218 4.25 -45.29 -27.87
CA HIS A 218 4.69 -45.31 -29.25
C HIS A 218 5.99 -44.52 -29.33
N GLU A 219 7.10 -45.27 -29.25
CA GLU A 219 8.38 -44.89 -29.83
C GLU A 219 8.41 -45.27 -31.33
N LEU A 220 9.44 -44.76 -32.01
CA LEU A 220 9.95 -45.04 -33.36
C LEU A 220 9.43 -44.04 -34.43
N SER A 221 10.24 -43.36 -35.23
CA SER A 221 11.69 -43.34 -35.47
C SER A 221 12.00 -42.21 -36.46
N GLY A 222 13.18 -41.58 -36.32
CA GLY A 222 14.10 -41.25 -37.42
C GLY A 222 13.75 -40.12 -38.39
N LEU A 223 14.47 -38.99 -38.30
CA LEU A 223 15.62 -38.62 -39.15
C LEU A 223 16.13 -37.23 -38.74
#